data_AF-A0A8W8L5U8-F1
#
_entry.id   AF-A0A8W8L5U8-F1
#
_cell.length_a   1.000
_cell.length_b   1.000
_cell.length_c   1.000
_cell.angle_alpha   90.00
_cell.angle_beta   90.00
_cell.angle_gamma   90.00
#
_symmetry.space_group_name_H-M   'P 1'
#
loop_
_entity.id
_entity.type
_entity.pdbx_description
1 polymer ?
#
loop_
_entity_poly.entity_id
_entity_poly.type
_entity_poly.pdbx_seq_one_letter_code
_entity_poly.pdbx_strand_id
1 'polypeptide(L)'
;GKSVDDAFMKFLRDLAGEKAMDLLKEKSMEDYVEICRTFETKKRTILPDKNSAVTMTIPQTYFEFSKECHKVKDFKEIIEKSSVCEGKVKSSRGKIKWENDLFVQFYKRTINNIIKHMDDLFQEKQAQDVKIILMVGGFSECALVQKAVKEHFTQKKVIIPEEAGLAVLKGAVYFGHVPQAISRRSARHTYGIQTWPPFEKGIHPESKKIVMNGKDRCKDVFFKYVQKGESIYPGFKKSQIFNTLGVAKDVLECAVFISEDPNPLFIDERGCRKLGILKIPLNKGNKTSRGEMEETMIFGETELRVRAEDLFTGNVQEVTFDLLQE
;
A
#
# COMPACT_ATOMS: atom_id res chain seq x y z
N GLY A 1 -2.85 11.95 -8.96
CA GLY A 1 -2.58 13.37 -8.66
C GLY A 1 -1.26 13.78 -9.28
N LYS A 2 -0.16 13.62 -8.54
CA LYS A 2 1.19 14.09 -8.93
C LYS A 2 1.63 13.71 -10.34
N SER A 3 1.39 12.48 -10.80
CA SER A 3 1.76 12.07 -12.17
C SER A 3 1.13 12.93 -13.27
N VAL A 4 -0.05 13.53 -13.03
CA VAL A 4 -0.70 14.45 -13.97
C VAL A 4 -0.03 15.83 -13.91
N ASP A 5 0.34 16.27 -12.70
CA ASP A 5 1.10 17.50 -12.49
C ASP A 5 2.45 17.42 -13.20
N ASP A 6 3.16 16.32 -13.02
CA ASP A 6 4.45 16.07 -13.68
C ASP A 6 4.31 16.07 -15.20
N ALA A 7 3.23 15.49 -15.75
CA ALA A 7 2.97 15.48 -17.19
C ALA A 7 2.71 16.89 -17.73
N PHE A 8 1.94 17.71 -17.02
CA PHE A 8 1.67 19.09 -17.39
C PHE A 8 2.93 19.99 -17.27
N MET A 9 3.66 19.87 -16.16
CA MET A 9 4.89 20.63 -15.96
C MET A 9 5.98 20.24 -16.95
N LYS A 10 6.03 18.96 -17.34
CA LYS A 10 6.88 18.52 -18.45
C LYS A 10 6.46 19.18 -19.76
N PHE A 11 5.16 19.22 -20.08
CA PHE A 11 4.68 19.91 -21.28
C PHE A 11 5.10 21.39 -21.30
N LEU A 12 4.93 22.12 -20.19
CA LEU A 12 5.37 23.51 -20.11
C LEU A 12 6.88 23.66 -20.25
N ARG A 13 7.67 22.72 -19.73
CA ARG A 13 9.13 22.67 -19.89
C ARG A 13 9.54 22.41 -21.34
N ASP A 14 8.91 21.43 -21.98
CA ASP A 14 9.19 21.09 -23.38
C ASP A 14 8.82 22.26 -24.31
N LEU A 15 7.78 23.04 -23.97
CA LEU A 15 7.37 24.21 -24.72
C LEU A 15 8.27 25.44 -24.48
N ALA A 16 8.63 25.74 -23.23
CA ALA A 16 9.44 26.90 -22.87
C ALA A 16 10.95 26.71 -23.08
N GLY A 17 11.38 25.46 -23.14
CA GLY A 17 12.78 25.06 -23.04
C GLY A 17 13.21 24.84 -21.59
N GLU A 18 14.12 23.88 -21.40
CA GLU A 18 14.63 23.48 -20.08
C GLU A 18 15.23 24.65 -19.31
N LYS A 19 16.09 25.45 -19.96
CA LYS A 19 16.71 26.64 -19.38
C LYS A 19 15.71 27.68 -18.90
N ALA A 20 14.61 27.89 -19.63
CA ALA A 20 13.60 28.86 -19.23
C ALA A 20 12.87 28.43 -17.95
N MET A 21 12.58 27.14 -17.81
CA MET A 21 11.99 26.59 -16.59
C MET A 21 12.92 26.63 -15.40
N ASP A 22 14.21 26.42 -15.62
CA ASP A 22 15.21 26.50 -14.54
C ASP A 22 15.38 27.96 -14.10
N LEU A 23 15.45 28.93 -15.04
CA LEU A 23 15.42 30.36 -14.74
C LEU A 23 14.16 30.78 -13.97
N LEU A 24 12.99 30.24 -14.33
CA LEU A 24 11.75 30.51 -13.62
C LEU A 24 11.82 30.05 -12.16
N LYS A 25 12.40 28.88 -11.90
CA LYS A 25 12.57 28.35 -10.53
C LYS A 25 13.61 29.11 -9.73
N GLU A 26 14.70 29.53 -10.37
CA GLU A 26 15.81 30.22 -9.71
C GLU A 26 15.49 31.70 -9.42
N LYS A 27 14.87 32.40 -10.37
CA LYS A 27 14.66 33.84 -10.32
C LYS A 27 13.24 34.25 -9.93
N SER A 28 12.26 33.36 -10.09
CA SER A 28 10.83 33.68 -9.91
C SER A 28 10.05 32.49 -9.35
N MET A 29 10.53 31.91 -8.24
CA MET A 29 9.91 30.72 -7.63
C MET A 29 8.43 30.91 -7.27
N GLU A 30 8.03 32.13 -6.88
CA GLU A 30 6.63 32.46 -6.60
C GLU A 30 5.72 32.22 -7.82
N ASP A 31 6.16 32.63 -9.01
CA ASP A 31 5.44 32.41 -10.26
C ASP A 31 5.40 30.94 -10.64
N TYR A 32 6.48 30.19 -10.41
CA TYR A 32 6.47 28.74 -10.61
C TYR A 32 5.43 28.06 -9.70
N VAL A 33 5.36 28.45 -8.43
CA VAL A 33 4.36 27.93 -7.48
C VAL A 33 2.95 28.33 -7.90
N GLU A 34 2.76 29.53 -8.44
CA GLU A 34 1.46 30.00 -8.93
C GLU A 34 0.96 29.19 -10.13
N ILE A 35 1.85 28.80 -11.05
CA ILE A 35 1.51 27.85 -12.13
C ILE A 35 1.01 26.53 -11.55
N CYS A 36 1.73 25.98 -10.56
CA CYS A 36 1.34 24.73 -9.90
C CYS A 36 -0.05 24.83 -9.24
N ARG A 37 -0.32 25.92 -8.52
CA ARG A 37 -1.61 26.17 -7.85
C ARG A 37 -2.75 26.36 -8.85
N THR A 38 -2.50 27.12 -9.92
CA THR A 38 -3.48 27.34 -10.98
C THR A 38 -3.83 26.02 -11.68
N PHE A 39 -2.82 25.19 -11.95
CA PHE A 39 -3.03 23.86 -12.55
C PHE A 39 -3.80 22.93 -11.62
N GLU A 40 -3.44 22.88 -10.33
CA GLU A 40 -4.15 22.08 -9.32
C GLU A 40 -5.65 22.44 -9.27
N THR A 41 -5.97 23.74 -9.30
CA THR A 41 -7.35 24.22 -9.34
C THR A 41 -8.07 23.80 -10.63
N LYS A 42 -7.40 23.92 -11.78
CA LYS A 42 -7.99 23.49 -13.06
C LYS A 42 -8.19 21.98 -13.14
N LYS A 43 -7.26 21.20 -12.64
CA LYS A 43 -7.34 19.74 -12.58
C LYS A 43 -8.60 19.23 -11.89
N ARG A 44 -9.09 19.97 -10.89
CA ARG A 44 -10.33 19.66 -10.15
C ARG A 44 -11.62 20.07 -10.88
N THR A 45 -11.56 20.96 -11.87
CA THR A 45 -12.75 21.53 -12.53
C THR A 45 -12.98 21.03 -13.95
N ILE A 46 -12.13 20.14 -14.46
CA ILE A 46 -12.28 19.56 -15.80
C ILE A 46 -13.38 18.51 -15.80
N LEU A 47 -14.27 18.64 -16.78
CA LEU A 47 -15.40 17.75 -16.99
C LEU A 47 -15.20 16.95 -18.28
N PRO A 48 -15.52 15.64 -18.30
CA PRO A 48 -15.25 14.78 -19.45
C PRO A 48 -16.00 15.14 -20.72
N ASP A 49 -17.23 15.67 -20.60
CA ASP A 49 -18.12 15.90 -21.75
C ASP A 49 -18.14 17.37 -22.18
N LYS A 50 -17.27 18.20 -21.59
CA LYS A 50 -17.24 19.62 -21.88
C LYS A 50 -16.29 19.88 -23.04
N ASN A 51 -16.81 20.01 -24.26
CA ASN A 51 -15.98 20.28 -25.44
C ASN A 51 -15.38 21.71 -25.49
N SER A 52 -15.38 22.43 -24.37
CA SER A 52 -14.78 23.76 -24.28
C SER A 52 -13.28 23.65 -24.02
N ALA A 53 -12.51 24.40 -24.79
CA ALA A 53 -11.09 24.59 -24.52
C ALA A 53 -10.81 25.06 -23.08
N VAL A 54 -9.71 24.57 -22.52
CA VAL A 54 -9.23 24.89 -21.17
C VAL A 54 -8.33 26.12 -21.25
N THR A 55 -8.55 27.11 -20.39
CA THR A 55 -7.72 28.31 -20.34
C THR A 55 -7.12 28.47 -18.95
N MET A 56 -5.82 28.74 -18.88
CA MET A 56 -5.11 29.11 -17.65
C MET A 56 -4.41 30.44 -17.83
N THR A 57 -4.43 31.23 -16.76
CA THR A 57 -3.51 32.35 -16.62
C THR A 57 -2.14 31.78 -16.25
N ILE A 58 -1.11 32.24 -16.94
CA ILE A 58 0.28 31.86 -16.69
C ILE A 58 1.04 33.14 -16.37
N PRO A 59 1.90 33.16 -15.33
CA PRO A 59 2.68 34.34 -14.99
C PRO A 59 3.52 34.87 -16.16
N GLN A 60 3.72 36.19 -16.18
CA GLN A 60 4.38 36.85 -17.30
C GLN A 60 5.85 36.42 -17.44
N THR A 61 6.53 36.14 -16.33
CA THR A 61 7.92 35.66 -16.27
C THR A 61 8.14 34.37 -17.04
N TYR A 62 7.18 33.45 -17.05
CA TYR A 62 7.24 32.23 -17.89
C TYR A 62 7.37 32.59 -19.37
N PHE A 63 6.54 33.53 -19.86
CA PHE A 63 6.60 33.97 -21.25
C PHE A 63 7.89 34.72 -21.57
N GLU A 64 8.39 35.54 -20.64
CA GLU A 64 9.63 36.32 -20.80
C GLU A 64 10.85 35.41 -20.93
N PHE A 65 11.06 34.49 -19.97
CA PHE A 65 12.19 33.56 -20.01
C PHE A 65 12.10 32.61 -21.21
N SER A 66 10.89 32.20 -21.61
CA SER A 66 10.69 31.39 -22.82
C SER A 66 11.15 32.15 -24.08
N LYS A 67 10.71 33.41 -24.25
CA LYS A 67 11.10 34.24 -25.41
C LYS A 67 12.60 34.51 -25.45
N GLU A 68 13.21 34.80 -24.30
CA GLU A 68 14.65 35.02 -24.16
C GLU A 68 15.43 33.77 -24.58
N CYS A 69 15.07 32.59 -24.05
CA CYS A 69 15.75 31.33 -24.34
C CYS A 69 15.60 30.89 -25.80
N HIS A 70 14.41 31.09 -26.40
CA HIS A 70 14.15 30.75 -27.80
C HIS A 70 14.58 31.83 -28.80
N LYS A 71 15.02 33.00 -28.32
CA LYS A 71 15.42 34.16 -29.15
C LYS A 71 14.32 34.61 -30.12
N VAL A 72 13.08 34.66 -29.64
CA VAL A 72 11.89 35.08 -30.41
C VAL A 72 11.24 36.33 -29.80
N LYS A 73 10.48 37.08 -30.60
CA LYS A 73 9.79 38.29 -30.11
C LYS A 73 8.41 37.97 -29.55
N ASP A 74 7.69 37.04 -30.16
CA ASP A 74 6.37 36.59 -29.71
C ASP A 74 6.43 35.11 -29.26
N PHE A 75 5.78 34.81 -28.13
CA PHE A 75 5.63 33.43 -27.64
C PHE A 75 4.81 32.57 -28.62
N LYS A 76 3.95 33.16 -29.44
CA LYS A 76 3.22 32.45 -30.50
C LYS A 76 4.15 31.72 -31.46
N GLU A 77 5.31 32.29 -31.78
CA GLU A 77 6.31 31.65 -32.64
C GLU A 77 6.82 30.32 -32.05
N ILE A 78 6.84 30.19 -30.72
CA ILE A 78 7.24 28.95 -30.03
C ILE A 78 6.14 27.89 -30.16
N ILE A 79 4.87 28.29 -29.99
CA ILE A 79 3.71 27.41 -30.15
C ILE A 79 3.64 26.90 -31.60
N GLU A 80 3.79 27.77 -32.59
CA GLU A 80 3.69 27.45 -34.01
C GLU A 80 4.82 26.52 -34.48
N LYS A 81 6.01 26.62 -33.87
CA LYS A 81 7.12 25.68 -34.14
C LYS A 81 6.94 24.31 -33.49
N SER A 82 6.02 24.17 -32.54
CA SER A 82 5.75 22.91 -31.85
C SER A 82 4.64 22.14 -32.55
N SER A 83 4.99 21.02 -33.19
CA SER A 83 4.03 20.14 -33.87
C SER A 83 2.93 19.58 -32.96
N VAL A 84 3.21 19.48 -31.65
CA VAL A 84 2.23 19.04 -30.64
C VAL A 84 1.20 20.14 -30.35
N CYS A 85 1.59 21.41 -30.50
CA CYS A 85 0.80 22.57 -30.11
C CYS A 85 0.10 23.25 -31.28
N GLU A 86 0.57 23.04 -32.51
CA GLU A 86 0.02 23.65 -33.72
C GLU A 86 -1.49 23.41 -33.84
N GLY A 87 -2.27 24.49 -33.95
CA GLY A 87 -3.74 24.47 -34.00
C GLY A 87 -4.45 24.16 -32.67
N LYS A 88 -3.79 23.50 -31.71
CA LYS A 88 -4.38 22.98 -30.47
C LYS A 88 -4.13 23.87 -29.25
N VAL A 89 -3.08 24.69 -29.29
CA VAL A 89 -2.70 25.60 -28.20
C VAL A 89 -2.65 27.02 -28.75
N LYS A 90 -3.18 27.97 -27.98
CA LYS A 90 -3.15 29.40 -28.31
C LYS A 90 -2.69 30.20 -27.10
N SER A 91 -1.84 31.20 -27.33
CA SER A 91 -1.44 32.16 -26.30
C SER A 91 -2.03 33.54 -26.60
N SER A 92 -2.59 34.18 -25.58
CA SER A 92 -3.08 35.57 -25.66
C SER A 92 -3.16 36.21 -24.28
N ARG A 93 -2.64 37.45 -24.13
CA ARG A 93 -2.80 38.30 -22.94
C ARG A 93 -2.47 37.57 -21.61
N GLY A 94 -1.31 36.92 -21.54
CA GLY A 94 -0.88 36.19 -20.33
C GLY A 94 -1.66 34.90 -20.04
N LYS A 95 -2.43 34.41 -21.01
CA LYS A 95 -3.20 33.16 -20.89
C LYS A 95 -2.79 32.18 -21.98
N ILE A 96 -2.72 30.91 -21.61
CA ILE A 96 -2.62 29.81 -22.56
C ILE A 96 -3.96 29.09 -22.58
N LYS A 97 -4.42 28.77 -23.79
CA LYS A 97 -5.66 28.07 -24.07
C LYS A 97 -5.32 26.77 -24.81
N TRP A 98 -5.77 25.64 -24.28
CA TRP A 98 -5.61 24.31 -24.86
C TRP A 98 -6.96 23.79 -25.35
N GLU A 99 -6.96 23.11 -26.48
CA GLU A 99 -8.03 22.21 -26.85
C GLU A 99 -8.20 21.12 -25.78
N ASN A 100 -9.44 20.72 -25.52
CA ASN A 100 -9.73 19.76 -24.44
C ASN A 100 -9.03 18.41 -24.67
N ASP A 101 -9.06 17.89 -25.90
CA ASP A 101 -8.44 16.61 -26.24
C ASP A 101 -6.94 16.56 -25.92
N LEU A 102 -6.23 17.66 -26.16
CA LEU A 102 -4.82 17.79 -25.80
C LEU A 102 -4.64 17.85 -24.28
N PHE A 103 -5.48 18.63 -23.59
CA PHE A 103 -5.39 18.78 -22.14
C PHE A 103 -5.68 17.45 -21.40
N VAL A 104 -6.63 16.66 -21.89
CA VAL A 104 -6.97 15.33 -21.35
C VAL A 104 -5.81 14.34 -21.52
N GLN A 105 -4.90 14.53 -22.50
CA GLN A 105 -3.73 13.66 -22.64
C GLN A 105 -2.83 13.64 -21.39
N PHE A 106 -2.79 14.72 -20.61
CA PHE A 106 -2.03 14.76 -19.35
C PHE A 106 -2.51 13.70 -18.34
N TYR A 107 -3.77 13.26 -18.46
CA TYR A 107 -4.40 12.29 -17.57
C TYR A 107 -4.28 10.86 -18.09
N LYS A 108 -4.22 10.68 -19.41
CA LYS A 108 -4.39 9.39 -20.08
C LYS A 108 -3.46 8.30 -19.53
N ARG A 109 -2.16 8.59 -19.42
CA ARG A 109 -1.20 7.62 -18.85
C ARG A 109 -1.56 7.23 -17.42
N THR A 110 -1.90 8.22 -16.59
CA THR A 110 -2.25 8.00 -15.17
C THR A 110 -3.51 7.15 -15.06
N ILE A 111 -4.56 7.49 -15.82
CA ILE A 111 -5.84 6.77 -15.83
C ILE A 111 -5.63 5.33 -16.30
N ASN A 112 -4.94 5.12 -17.43
CA ASN A 112 -4.70 3.77 -17.95
C ASN A 112 -3.95 2.89 -16.95
N ASN A 113 -2.97 3.45 -16.24
CA ASN A 113 -2.24 2.72 -15.21
C ASN A 113 -3.12 2.36 -14.01
N ILE A 114 -4.03 3.26 -13.60
CA ILE A 114 -5.02 2.98 -12.53
C ILE A 114 -5.93 1.83 -12.96
N ILE A 115 -6.51 1.92 -14.16
CA ILE A 115 -7.42 0.90 -14.69
C ILE A 115 -6.73 -0.46 -14.79
N LYS A 116 -5.53 -0.50 -15.38
CA LYS A 116 -4.75 -1.73 -15.49
C LYS A 116 -4.48 -2.35 -14.12
N HIS A 117 -4.06 -1.54 -13.15
CA HIS A 117 -3.80 -2.04 -11.81
C HIS A 117 -5.06 -2.61 -11.14
N MET A 118 -6.21 -1.96 -11.33
CA MET A 118 -7.49 -2.46 -10.83
C MET A 118 -7.90 -3.78 -11.52
N ASP A 119 -7.68 -3.91 -12.83
CA ASP A 119 -7.91 -5.17 -13.54
C ASP A 119 -7.06 -6.30 -12.97
N ASP A 120 -5.76 -6.06 -12.78
CA ASP A 120 -4.82 -7.04 -12.22
C ASP A 120 -5.30 -7.50 -10.82
N LEU A 121 -5.74 -6.56 -9.96
CA LEU A 121 -6.28 -6.87 -8.64
C LEU A 121 -7.56 -7.72 -8.71
N PHE A 122 -8.49 -7.42 -9.61
CA PHE A 122 -9.74 -8.18 -9.72
C PHE A 122 -9.56 -9.59 -10.31
N GLN A 123 -8.39 -9.92 -10.86
CA GLN A 123 -8.06 -11.28 -11.27
C GLN A 123 -7.67 -12.17 -10.07
N GLU A 124 -7.28 -11.57 -8.94
CA GLU A 124 -6.93 -12.31 -7.72
C GLU A 124 -8.15 -13.05 -7.15
N LYS A 125 -7.96 -14.31 -6.75
CA LYS A 125 -9.04 -15.16 -6.20
C LYS A 125 -9.82 -14.51 -5.05
N GLN A 126 -9.15 -13.69 -4.23
CA GLN A 126 -9.74 -13.02 -3.08
C GLN A 126 -10.59 -11.79 -3.44
N ALA A 127 -10.51 -11.31 -4.68
CA ALA A 127 -11.18 -10.09 -5.15
C ALA A 127 -12.18 -10.35 -6.29
N GLN A 128 -12.38 -11.60 -6.70
CA GLN A 128 -13.27 -11.96 -7.82
C GLN A 128 -14.74 -11.63 -7.55
N ASP A 129 -15.18 -11.66 -6.30
CA ASP A 129 -16.56 -11.42 -5.87
C ASP A 129 -16.83 -9.95 -5.48
N VAL A 130 -15.86 -9.05 -5.67
CA VAL A 130 -16.01 -7.62 -5.34
C VAL A 130 -17.07 -6.96 -6.22
N LYS A 131 -18.12 -6.44 -5.57
CA LYS A 131 -19.26 -5.77 -6.23
C LYS A 131 -19.17 -4.25 -6.22
N ILE A 132 -18.42 -3.68 -5.28
CA ILE A 132 -18.40 -2.23 -5.02
C ILE A 132 -16.97 -1.72 -5.09
N ILE A 133 -16.77 -0.63 -5.83
CA ILE A 133 -15.52 0.13 -5.86
C ILE A 133 -15.77 1.44 -5.10
N LEU A 134 -15.08 1.63 -3.98
CA LEU A 134 -15.12 2.88 -3.22
C LEU A 134 -13.88 3.71 -3.56
N MET A 135 -14.08 4.83 -4.26
CA MET A 135 -12.97 5.71 -4.66
C MET A 135 -12.76 6.82 -3.62
N VAL A 136 -11.66 6.74 -2.87
CA VAL A 136 -11.29 7.70 -1.81
C VAL A 136 -10.01 8.47 -2.17
N GLY A 137 -9.72 9.54 -1.44
CA GLY A 137 -8.58 10.43 -1.68
C GLY A 137 -8.88 11.54 -2.69
N GLY A 138 -8.13 12.64 -2.63
CA GLY A 138 -8.46 13.86 -3.39
C GLY A 138 -8.48 13.67 -4.91
N PHE A 139 -7.71 12.73 -5.46
CA PHE A 139 -7.72 12.48 -6.90
C PHE A 139 -8.96 11.69 -7.38
N SER A 140 -9.67 11.03 -6.47
CA SER A 140 -10.95 10.37 -6.77
C SER A 140 -12.07 11.37 -7.06
N GLU A 141 -11.88 12.66 -6.75
CA GLU A 141 -12.80 13.75 -7.10
C GLU A 141 -12.64 14.19 -8.58
N CYS A 142 -11.59 13.74 -9.27
CA CYS A 142 -11.38 14.08 -10.68
C CYS A 142 -12.41 13.38 -11.57
N ALA A 143 -13.26 14.16 -12.24
CA ALA A 143 -14.35 13.63 -13.07
C ALA A 143 -13.87 12.75 -14.24
N LEU A 144 -12.68 13.02 -14.80
CA LEU A 144 -12.07 12.17 -15.83
C LEU A 144 -11.74 10.78 -15.30
N VAL A 145 -11.18 10.69 -14.08
CA VAL A 145 -10.85 9.42 -13.44
C VAL A 145 -12.14 8.67 -13.09
N GLN A 146 -13.13 9.36 -12.53
CA GLN A 146 -14.43 8.76 -12.22
C GLN A 146 -15.12 8.19 -13.46
N LYS A 147 -15.13 8.93 -14.58
CA LYS A 147 -15.72 8.47 -15.83
C LYS A 147 -15.00 7.21 -16.33
N ALA A 148 -13.67 7.25 -16.42
CA ALA A 148 -12.89 6.12 -16.89
C ALA A 148 -13.10 4.85 -16.04
N VAL A 149 -13.13 4.98 -14.71
CA VAL A 149 -13.39 3.84 -13.80
C VAL A 149 -14.82 3.30 -13.98
N LYS A 150 -15.82 4.18 -14.10
CA LYS A 150 -17.23 3.77 -14.33
C LYS A 150 -17.44 3.09 -15.67
N GLU A 151 -16.82 3.60 -16.73
CA GLU A 151 -16.93 3.05 -18.09
C GLU A 151 -16.21 1.71 -18.23
N HIS A 152 -15.07 1.54 -17.54
CA HIS A 152 -14.33 0.27 -17.60
C HIS A 152 -14.95 -0.81 -16.72
N PHE A 153 -15.38 -0.46 -15.50
CA PHE A 153 -15.94 -1.40 -14.53
C PHE A 153 -17.47 -1.35 -14.45
N THR A 154 -18.15 -1.47 -15.60
CA THR A 154 -19.62 -1.37 -15.73
C THR A 154 -20.40 -2.37 -14.89
N GLN A 155 -19.80 -3.54 -14.59
CA GLN A 155 -20.41 -4.58 -13.76
C GLN A 155 -20.26 -4.35 -12.25
N LYS A 156 -19.53 -3.29 -11.84
CA LYS A 156 -19.28 -2.97 -10.42
C LYS A 156 -19.92 -1.62 -10.07
N LYS A 157 -20.46 -1.52 -8.87
CA LYS A 157 -21.00 -0.26 -8.35
C LYS A 157 -19.85 0.66 -7.92
N VAL A 158 -19.62 1.74 -8.64
CA VAL A 158 -18.61 2.75 -8.27
C VAL A 158 -19.24 3.81 -7.38
N ILE A 159 -18.70 3.97 -6.17
CA ILE A 159 -19.13 4.95 -5.18
C ILE A 159 -17.98 5.93 -4.94
N ILE A 160 -18.29 7.22 -5.02
CA ILE A 160 -17.37 8.30 -4.65
C ILE A 160 -18.01 9.03 -3.47
N PRO A 161 -17.42 8.97 -2.26
CA PRO A 161 -17.92 9.71 -1.12
C PRO A 161 -17.89 11.22 -1.37
N GLU A 162 -18.81 11.93 -0.72
CA GLU A 162 -18.69 13.37 -0.57
C GLU A 162 -17.41 13.70 0.22
N GLU A 163 -16.65 14.69 -0.25
CA GLU A 163 -15.31 15.00 0.26
C GLU A 163 -14.40 13.76 0.29
N ALA A 164 -14.26 13.08 -0.86
CA ALA A 164 -13.44 11.88 -0.99
C ALA A 164 -12.00 12.12 -0.48
N GLY A 165 -11.46 13.34 -0.59
CA GLY A 165 -10.19 13.74 0.01
C GLY A 165 -10.10 13.58 1.53
N LEU A 166 -11.22 13.67 2.25
CA LEU A 166 -11.30 13.54 3.71
C LEU A 166 -11.86 12.18 4.17
N ALA A 167 -12.32 11.32 3.25
CA ALA A 167 -13.00 10.08 3.58
C ALA A 167 -12.18 9.16 4.51
N VAL A 168 -10.87 9.06 4.28
CA VAL A 168 -9.97 8.25 5.13
C VAL A 168 -9.86 8.82 6.54
N LEU A 169 -9.67 10.14 6.67
CA LEU A 169 -9.58 10.82 7.97
C LEU A 169 -10.89 10.67 8.75
N LYS A 170 -12.04 10.91 8.09
CA LYS A 170 -13.36 10.73 8.70
C LYS A 170 -13.56 9.28 9.17
N GLY A 171 -13.14 8.31 8.37
CA GLY A 171 -13.17 6.89 8.73
C GLY A 171 -12.29 6.57 9.94
N ALA A 172 -11.09 7.15 10.02
CA ALA A 172 -10.19 6.95 11.17
C ALA A 172 -10.75 7.54 12.47
N VAL A 173 -11.32 8.74 12.41
CA VAL A 173 -12.00 9.35 13.57
C VAL A 173 -13.18 8.50 14.01
N TYR A 174 -14.00 8.04 13.06
CA TYR A 174 -15.13 7.16 13.35
C TYR A 174 -14.67 5.84 14.00
N PHE A 175 -13.60 5.23 13.48
CA PHE A 175 -13.02 4.03 14.05
C PHE A 175 -12.52 4.23 15.48
N GLY A 176 -11.89 5.38 15.79
CA GLY A 176 -11.49 5.70 17.16
C GLY A 176 -12.65 5.78 18.16
N HIS A 177 -13.84 6.21 17.70
CA HIS A 177 -15.06 6.25 18.53
C HIS A 177 -15.78 4.90 18.58
N VAL A 178 -15.75 4.13 17.49
CA VAL A 178 -16.46 2.85 17.35
C VAL A 178 -15.52 1.79 16.76
N PRO A 179 -14.56 1.27 17.55
CA PRO A 179 -13.57 0.32 17.03
C PRO A 179 -14.21 -0.99 16.53
N GLN A 180 -15.31 -1.39 17.17
CA GLN A 180 -16.09 -2.59 16.81
C GLN A 180 -16.83 -2.48 15.46
N ALA A 181 -16.80 -1.32 14.79
CA ALA A 181 -17.36 -1.16 13.46
C ALA A 181 -16.67 -2.06 12.42
N ILE A 182 -15.39 -2.40 12.63
CA ILE A 182 -14.67 -3.36 11.80
C ILE A 182 -14.86 -4.76 12.38
N SER A 183 -15.82 -5.50 11.83
CA SER A 183 -16.14 -6.85 12.30
C SER A 183 -15.16 -7.91 11.79
N ARG A 184 -14.51 -7.68 10.64
CA ARG A 184 -13.59 -8.63 10.00
C ARG A 184 -12.52 -7.91 9.20
N ARG A 185 -11.35 -8.54 9.13
CA ARG A 185 -10.22 -8.13 8.29
C ARG A 185 -9.56 -9.37 7.68
N SER A 186 -8.82 -9.17 6.60
CA SER A 186 -8.00 -10.22 5.99
C SER A 186 -6.61 -10.18 6.62
N ALA A 187 -6.08 -11.34 7.01
CA ALA A 187 -4.73 -11.45 7.56
C ALA A 187 -3.69 -11.00 6.51
N ARG A 188 -2.91 -9.97 6.84
CA ARG A 188 -1.90 -9.37 5.93
C ARG A 188 -0.75 -10.32 5.63
N HIS A 189 -0.40 -11.16 6.59
CA HIS A 189 0.68 -12.14 6.51
C HIS A 189 0.18 -13.52 6.96
N THR A 190 0.99 -14.54 6.71
CA THR A 190 0.86 -15.82 7.41
C THR A 190 1.57 -15.68 8.75
N TYR A 191 0.88 -15.99 9.85
CA TYR A 191 1.36 -15.86 11.22
C TYR A 191 1.64 -17.23 11.81
N GLY A 192 2.78 -17.38 12.47
CA GLY A 192 3.18 -18.66 13.01
C GLY A 192 4.34 -18.59 13.98
N ILE A 193 4.80 -19.77 14.37
CA ILE A 193 5.94 -19.96 15.26
C ILE A 193 6.94 -20.93 14.63
N GLN A 194 8.16 -20.92 15.15
CA GLN A 194 9.14 -21.96 14.84
C GLN A 194 8.84 -23.24 15.65
N THR A 195 8.77 -24.39 14.98
CA THR A 195 8.63 -25.70 15.63
C THR A 195 9.63 -26.70 15.08
N TRP A 196 9.90 -27.75 15.86
CA TRP A 196 10.86 -28.79 15.49
C TRP A 196 10.18 -30.17 15.57
N PRO A 197 9.24 -30.48 14.65
CA PRO A 197 8.47 -31.73 14.65
C PRO A 197 9.34 -32.96 14.40
N PRO A 198 8.81 -34.20 14.60
CA PRO A 198 9.50 -35.42 14.19
C PRO A 198 9.96 -35.34 12.72
N PHE A 199 11.17 -35.83 12.44
CA PHE A 199 11.66 -35.87 11.07
C PHE A 199 10.97 -36.99 10.28
N GLU A 200 10.44 -36.67 9.10
CA GLU A 200 9.76 -37.62 8.22
C GLU A 200 10.57 -37.74 6.93
N LYS A 201 11.19 -38.92 6.74
CA LYS A 201 12.02 -39.18 5.57
C LYS A 201 11.18 -39.14 4.29
N GLY A 202 11.65 -38.37 3.30
CA GLY A 202 10.96 -38.19 2.03
C GLY A 202 9.97 -37.02 2.00
N ILE A 203 9.64 -36.44 3.17
CA ILE A 203 8.85 -35.21 3.28
C ILE A 203 9.76 -34.05 3.67
N HIS A 204 10.57 -34.23 4.72
CA HIS A 204 11.46 -33.19 5.21
C HIS A 204 12.82 -33.21 4.49
N PRO A 205 13.41 -32.03 4.18
CA PRO A 205 14.76 -31.95 3.62
C PRO A 205 15.79 -32.49 4.60
N GLU A 206 16.72 -33.33 4.13
CA GLU A 206 17.76 -33.91 4.98
C GLU A 206 18.65 -32.83 5.63
N SER A 207 18.84 -31.68 4.98
CA SER A 207 19.57 -30.53 5.52
C SER A 207 18.92 -29.90 6.76
N LYS A 208 17.63 -30.16 7.00
CA LYS A 208 16.87 -29.73 8.18
C LYS A 208 16.80 -30.81 9.26
N LYS A 209 17.38 -31.99 9.02
CA LYS A 209 17.43 -33.06 10.02
C LYS A 209 18.39 -32.72 11.15
N ILE A 210 17.97 -32.95 12.38
CA ILE A 210 18.81 -32.88 13.58
C ILE A 210 18.42 -34.00 14.55
N VAL A 211 19.38 -34.51 15.31
CA VAL A 211 19.13 -35.50 16.37
C VAL A 211 19.02 -34.76 17.71
N MET A 212 17.89 -34.91 18.40
CA MET A 212 17.67 -34.36 19.74
C MET A 212 17.14 -35.45 20.67
N ASN A 213 17.82 -35.66 21.80
CA ASN A 213 17.46 -36.69 22.79
C ASN A 213 17.26 -38.09 22.15
N GLY A 214 18.12 -38.45 21.20
CA GLY A 214 18.05 -39.72 20.47
C GLY A 214 16.91 -39.84 19.45
N LYS A 215 16.19 -38.76 19.15
CA LYS A 215 15.11 -38.72 18.16
C LYS A 215 15.43 -37.77 17.02
N ASP A 216 15.15 -38.19 15.80
CA ASP A 216 15.28 -37.35 14.61
C ASP A 216 14.16 -36.30 14.57
N ARG A 217 14.54 -35.03 14.40
CA ARG A 217 13.65 -33.86 14.31
C ARG A 217 13.95 -33.05 13.05
N CYS A 218 12.95 -32.34 12.55
CA CYS A 218 13.10 -31.38 11.49
C CYS A 218 13.16 -29.98 12.10
N LYS A 219 14.30 -29.29 12.02
CA LYS A 219 14.45 -27.94 12.59
C LYS A 219 13.81 -26.88 11.70
N ASP A 220 13.52 -25.72 12.30
CA ASP A 220 13.12 -24.50 11.58
C ASP A 220 11.78 -24.58 10.82
N VAL A 221 10.89 -25.51 11.19
CA VAL A 221 9.58 -25.64 10.54
C VAL A 221 8.70 -24.45 10.94
N PHE A 222 8.03 -23.85 9.96
CA PHE A 222 7.04 -22.80 10.18
C PHE A 222 5.69 -23.44 10.52
N PHE A 223 5.30 -23.39 11.79
CA PHE A 223 3.95 -23.82 12.20
C PHE A 223 2.99 -22.64 12.05
N LYS A 224 1.98 -22.79 11.19
CA LYS A 224 1.02 -21.72 10.86
C LYS A 224 -0.17 -21.75 11.80
N TYR A 225 -0.50 -20.59 12.38
CA TYR A 225 -1.76 -20.37 13.10
C TYR A 225 -2.83 -19.75 12.20
N VAL A 226 -2.43 -18.77 11.39
CA VAL A 226 -3.30 -18.01 10.49
C VAL A 226 -2.59 -17.83 9.16
N GLN A 227 -3.29 -18.06 8.07
CA GLN A 227 -2.74 -17.90 6.73
C GLN A 227 -3.03 -16.51 6.15
N LYS A 228 -2.10 -15.96 5.36
CA LYS A 228 -2.34 -14.72 4.60
C LYS A 228 -3.64 -14.83 3.78
N GLY A 229 -4.51 -13.85 3.91
CA GLY A 229 -5.84 -13.87 3.28
C GLY A 229 -6.97 -14.41 4.16
N GLU A 230 -6.66 -15.07 5.28
CA GLU A 230 -7.67 -15.63 6.17
C GLU A 230 -8.47 -14.53 6.88
N SER A 231 -9.78 -14.74 7.04
CA SER A 231 -10.65 -13.77 7.71
C SER A 231 -10.49 -13.86 9.23
N ILE A 232 -10.03 -12.77 9.84
CA ILE A 232 -9.89 -12.62 11.29
C ILE A 232 -10.83 -11.53 11.80
N TYR A 233 -11.34 -11.70 13.01
CA TYR A 233 -12.22 -10.74 13.70
C TYR A 233 -11.59 -10.29 15.02
N PRO A 234 -12.03 -9.18 15.63
CA PRO A 234 -11.49 -8.73 16.92
C PRO A 234 -11.56 -9.83 17.99
N GLY A 235 -10.41 -10.15 18.59
CA GLY A 235 -10.30 -11.21 19.59
C GLY A 235 -10.28 -12.62 19.01
N PHE A 236 -10.09 -12.80 17.70
CA PHE A 236 -9.86 -14.10 17.07
C PHE A 236 -8.64 -14.80 17.69
N LYS A 237 -8.79 -16.08 18.05
CA LYS A 237 -7.74 -16.85 18.71
C LYS A 237 -7.52 -18.18 18.01
N LYS A 238 -6.26 -18.59 17.95
CA LYS A 238 -5.85 -19.95 17.58
C LYS A 238 -4.83 -20.43 18.60
N SER A 239 -4.99 -21.65 19.07
CA SER A 239 -4.18 -22.26 20.12
C SER A 239 -3.71 -23.63 19.67
N GLN A 240 -2.50 -24.01 20.08
CA GLN A 240 -1.95 -25.34 19.86
C GLN A 240 -1.11 -25.74 21.07
N ILE A 241 -1.21 -27.02 21.46
CA ILE A 241 -0.41 -27.60 22.52
C ILE A 241 0.85 -28.20 21.92
N PHE A 242 2.00 -27.85 22.51
CA PHE A 242 3.31 -28.37 22.15
C PHE A 242 3.98 -29.06 23.33
N ASN A 243 4.82 -30.04 23.02
CA ASN A 243 5.69 -30.68 24.01
C ASN A 243 7.08 -30.07 23.95
N THR A 244 7.59 -29.62 25.09
CA THR A 244 8.96 -29.13 25.22
C THR A 244 9.97 -30.21 24.83
N LEU A 245 10.98 -29.82 24.06
CA LEU A 245 11.99 -30.73 23.51
C LEU A 245 13.16 -30.94 24.48
N GLY A 246 12.86 -31.32 25.73
CA GLY A 246 13.86 -31.65 26.74
C GLY A 246 14.64 -30.43 27.26
N VAL A 247 14.66 -30.26 28.58
CA VAL A 247 15.02 -29.00 29.23
C VAL A 247 16.50 -28.97 29.59
N ALA A 248 17.36 -28.49 28.67
CA ALA A 248 18.72 -28.09 29.04
C ALA A 248 18.77 -26.64 29.57
N LYS A 249 17.77 -25.80 29.21
CA LYS A 249 17.71 -24.37 29.53
C LYS A 249 16.55 -24.06 30.48
N ASP A 250 16.74 -23.09 31.37
CA ASP A 250 15.72 -22.60 32.32
C ASP A 250 14.57 -21.83 31.68
N VAL A 251 14.59 -21.64 30.36
CA VAL A 251 13.64 -20.80 29.65
C VAL A 251 13.27 -21.46 28.32
N LEU A 252 11.98 -21.55 28.03
CA LEU A 252 11.45 -21.84 26.70
C LEU A 252 11.35 -20.54 25.91
N GLU A 253 11.91 -20.53 24.70
CA GLU A 253 11.81 -19.41 23.77
C GLU A 253 10.84 -19.76 22.64
N CYS A 254 9.69 -19.10 22.61
CA CYS A 254 8.69 -19.23 21.54
C CYS A 254 8.92 -18.10 20.54
N ALA A 255 9.60 -18.40 19.43
CA ALA A 255 9.90 -17.41 18.41
C ALA A 255 8.71 -17.25 17.45
N VAL A 256 8.21 -16.03 17.33
CA VAL A 256 7.05 -15.67 16.51
C VAL A 256 7.52 -15.14 15.16
N PHE A 257 6.91 -15.62 14.09
CA PHE A 257 7.26 -15.30 12.71
C PHE A 257 6.04 -14.88 11.89
N ILE A 258 6.30 -14.08 10.86
CA ILE A 258 5.33 -13.81 9.80
C ILE A 258 5.94 -14.06 8.42
N SER A 259 5.09 -14.35 7.44
CA SER A 259 5.49 -14.56 6.05
C SER A 259 4.59 -13.81 5.06
N GLU A 260 5.20 -13.31 3.98
CA GLU A 260 4.49 -12.83 2.80
C GLU A 260 3.89 -13.94 1.94
N ASP A 261 4.40 -15.16 2.08
CA ASP A 261 3.88 -16.37 1.44
C ASP A 261 2.65 -16.87 2.24
N PRO A 262 1.52 -17.21 1.59
CA PRO A 262 0.40 -17.89 2.25
C PRO A 262 0.76 -19.26 2.86
N ASN A 263 1.80 -19.94 2.36
CA ASN A 263 2.12 -21.31 2.75
C ASN A 263 3.63 -21.55 2.94
N PRO A 264 4.29 -20.82 3.86
CA PRO A 264 5.69 -21.09 4.20
C PRO A 264 5.83 -22.47 4.84
N LEU A 265 6.91 -23.18 4.51
CA LEU A 265 7.24 -24.47 5.15
C LEU A 265 8.32 -24.28 6.23
N PHE A 266 9.26 -23.36 6.02
CA PHE A 266 10.36 -23.08 6.95
C PHE A 266 10.49 -21.59 7.25
N ILE A 267 11.00 -21.29 8.45
CA ILE A 267 11.16 -19.90 8.92
C ILE A 267 12.27 -19.10 8.22
N ASP A 268 13.15 -19.77 7.46
CA ASP A 268 14.24 -19.18 6.69
C ASP A 268 13.90 -19.03 5.19
N GLU A 269 12.66 -19.31 4.80
CA GLU A 269 12.20 -19.06 3.44
C GLU A 269 12.10 -17.55 3.14
N ARG A 270 12.22 -17.21 1.85
CA ARG A 270 12.13 -15.82 1.40
C ARG A 270 10.77 -15.23 1.79
N GLY A 271 10.81 -14.06 2.45
CA GLY A 271 9.61 -13.37 2.91
C GLY A 271 9.17 -13.75 4.33
N CYS A 272 9.82 -14.74 4.95
CA CYS A 272 9.67 -15.00 6.38
C CYS A 272 10.53 -14.01 7.19
N ARG A 273 9.98 -13.51 8.30
CA ARG A 273 10.67 -12.64 9.24
C ARG A 273 10.22 -12.89 10.66
N LYS A 274 11.16 -12.76 11.59
CA LYS A 274 10.91 -12.89 13.02
C LYS A 274 10.29 -11.61 13.56
N LEU A 275 9.13 -11.72 14.21
CA LEU A 275 8.51 -10.61 14.95
C LEU A 275 9.12 -10.45 16.34
N GLY A 276 9.42 -11.57 17.00
CA GLY A 276 10.03 -11.53 18.33
C GLY A 276 10.07 -12.88 19.02
N ILE A 277 10.27 -12.85 20.34
CA ILE A 277 10.39 -14.04 21.18
C ILE A 277 9.56 -13.83 22.44
N LEU A 278 8.68 -14.78 22.72
CA LEU A 278 8.09 -14.95 24.04
C LEU A 278 8.96 -15.90 24.87
N LYS A 279 9.32 -15.50 26.09
CA LYS A 279 10.17 -16.30 26.99
C LYS A 279 9.37 -16.79 28.18
N ILE A 280 9.36 -18.10 28.42
CA ILE A 280 8.66 -18.73 29.54
C ILE A 280 9.69 -19.39 30.46
N PRO A 281 9.80 -18.97 31.73
CA PRO A 281 10.62 -19.67 32.70
C PRO A 281 10.11 -21.10 32.94
N LEU A 282 11.02 -22.08 32.88
CA LEU A 282 10.74 -23.49 33.13
C LEU A 282 11.20 -23.87 34.53
N ASN A 283 10.31 -24.45 35.34
CA ASN A 283 10.66 -24.89 36.69
C ASN A 283 11.38 -26.26 36.67
N LYS A 284 12.69 -26.27 36.98
CA LYS A 284 13.56 -27.46 37.04
C LYS A 284 13.16 -28.55 38.06
N GLY A 285 12.22 -28.26 38.98
CA GLY A 285 12.01 -29.05 40.20
C GLY A 285 11.19 -30.33 40.07
N ASN A 286 10.31 -30.47 39.07
CA ASN A 286 9.36 -31.57 39.01
C ASN A 286 9.61 -32.49 37.82
N LYS A 287 10.19 -33.67 38.09
CA LYS A 287 10.35 -34.79 37.14
C LYS A 287 9.02 -35.34 36.57
N THR A 288 7.89 -34.81 37.03
CA THR A 288 6.52 -35.15 36.62
C THR A 288 5.89 -34.12 35.68
N SER A 289 6.54 -32.99 35.38
CA SER A 289 6.04 -32.06 34.37
C SER A 289 5.99 -32.76 33.00
N ARG A 290 4.81 -32.78 32.38
CA ARG A 290 4.61 -33.31 31.03
C ARG A 290 5.25 -32.43 29.95
N GLY A 291 5.69 -31.22 30.34
CA GLY A 291 6.29 -30.26 29.43
C GLY A 291 5.32 -29.80 28.33
N GLU A 292 4.02 -29.82 28.63
CA GLU A 292 2.94 -29.41 27.74
C GLU A 292 2.73 -27.90 27.86
N MET A 293 2.89 -27.20 26.75
CA MET A 293 2.75 -25.76 26.64
C MET A 293 1.63 -25.45 25.66
N GLU A 294 0.61 -24.73 26.10
CA GLU A 294 -0.37 -24.17 25.18
C GLU A 294 0.12 -22.82 24.70
N GLU A 295 0.42 -22.71 23.41
CA GLU A 295 0.70 -21.44 22.76
C GLU A 295 -0.56 -20.94 22.05
N THR A 296 -0.86 -19.65 22.19
CA THR A 296 -2.06 -19.03 21.66
C THR A 296 -1.71 -17.71 20.98
N MET A 297 -2.12 -17.56 19.72
CA MET A 297 -2.13 -16.27 19.03
C MET A 297 -3.51 -15.63 19.14
N ILE A 298 -3.54 -14.40 19.65
CA ILE A 298 -4.75 -13.60 19.86
C ILE A 298 -4.63 -12.36 18.98
N PHE A 299 -5.48 -12.28 17.97
CA PHE A 299 -5.52 -11.17 17.03
C PHE A 299 -6.41 -10.06 17.62
N GLY A 300 -5.78 -8.96 18.01
CA GLY A 300 -6.46 -7.73 18.44
C GLY A 300 -6.96 -6.93 17.26
N GLU A 301 -7.08 -5.61 17.43
CA GLU A 301 -7.43 -4.69 16.34
C GLU A 301 -6.20 -4.31 15.52
N THR A 302 -5.19 -3.71 16.14
CA THR A 302 -3.91 -3.33 15.49
C THR A 302 -2.72 -4.13 16.00
N GLU A 303 -2.97 -5.04 16.93
CA GLU A 303 -1.94 -5.76 17.68
C GLU A 303 -2.10 -7.27 17.53
N LEU A 304 -0.97 -7.97 17.60
CA LEU A 304 -0.92 -9.42 17.78
C LEU A 304 -0.42 -9.71 19.20
N ARG A 305 -1.26 -10.35 20.00
CA ARG A 305 -0.87 -10.87 21.32
C ARG A 305 -0.53 -12.35 21.18
N VAL A 306 0.59 -12.74 21.75
CA VAL A 306 1.02 -14.14 21.82
C VAL A 306 1.13 -14.52 23.29
N ARG A 307 0.33 -15.49 23.68
CA ARG A 307 0.25 -16.03 25.04
C ARG A 307 0.81 -17.44 25.02
N ALA A 308 1.55 -17.81 26.05
CA ALA A 308 1.91 -19.19 26.29
C ALA A 308 1.71 -19.57 27.76
N GLU A 309 1.15 -20.76 27.97
CA GLU A 309 0.77 -21.29 29.27
C GLU A 309 1.41 -22.66 29.49
N ASP A 310 2.16 -22.79 30.58
CA ASP A 310 2.58 -24.09 31.10
C ASP A 310 1.37 -24.77 31.75
N LEU A 311 0.82 -25.80 31.08
CA LEU A 311 -0.41 -26.46 31.53
C LEU A 311 -0.25 -27.21 32.85
N PHE A 312 0.99 -27.49 33.29
CA PHE A 312 1.25 -28.14 34.56
C PHE A 312 1.33 -27.15 35.72
N THR A 313 2.00 -26.00 35.52
CA THR A 313 2.19 -25.00 36.58
C THR A 313 1.14 -23.88 36.57
N GLY A 314 0.40 -23.72 35.47
CA GLY A 314 -0.48 -22.58 35.22
C GLY A 314 0.27 -21.26 34.99
N ASN A 315 1.60 -21.31 34.82
CA ASN A 315 2.39 -20.10 34.56
C ASN A 315 2.10 -19.59 33.15
N VAL A 316 1.72 -18.33 33.06
CA VAL A 316 1.36 -17.66 31.80
C VAL A 316 2.34 -16.54 31.52
N GLN A 317 2.80 -16.47 30.28
CA GLN A 317 3.55 -15.32 29.76
C GLN A 317 2.85 -14.81 28.49
N GLU A 318 2.90 -13.50 28.28
CA GLU A 318 2.30 -12.84 27.11
C GLU A 318 3.25 -11.78 26.56
N VAL A 319 3.24 -11.60 25.25
CA VAL A 319 3.91 -10.51 24.55
C VAL A 319 2.97 -9.93 23.50
N THR A 320 3.02 -8.62 23.30
CA THR A 320 2.23 -7.90 22.30
C THR A 320 3.14 -7.32 21.23
N PHE A 321 2.77 -7.52 19.97
CA PHE A 321 3.43 -6.95 18.80
C PHE A 321 2.50 -5.94 18.13
N ASP A 322 3.00 -4.71 17.91
CA ASP A 322 2.31 -3.70 17.12
C ASP A 322 2.53 -3.99 15.63
N LEU A 323 1.45 -4.26 14.89
CA LEU A 323 1.52 -4.59 13.47
C LEU A 323 1.48 -3.36 12.55
N LEU A 324 1.37 -2.13 13.09
CA LEU A 324 1.37 -0.90 12.31
C LEU A 324 2.78 -0.45 11.91
N GLN A 325 3.81 -0.87 12.65
CA GLN A 325 5.21 -0.49 12.41
C GLN A 325 5.95 -1.47 11.47
N GLU A 326 5.21 -2.41 10.87
CA GLU A 326 5.70 -3.71 10.42
C GLU A 326 5.31 -4.06 8.96
#